data_AF-A0A7X7U428-F1
#
_entry.id   AF-A0A7X7U428-F1
#
_cell.length_a   1.000
_cell.length_b   1.000
_cell.length_c   1.000
_cell.angle_alpha   90.00
_cell.angle_beta   90.00
_cell.angle_gamma   90.00
#
_symmetry.space_group_name_H-M   'P 1'
#
loop_
_entity.id
_entity.type
_entity.pdbx_description
1 polymer ?
#
loop_
_entity_poly.entity_id
_entity_poly.type
_entity_poly.pdbx_seq_one_letter_code
_entity_poly.pdbx_strand_id
1 'polypeptide(L)'
;MGSCNRMIGAKCAVLVAGFVAALACAGCTSQQERVRPPYASGESRLVGGGLKIEWEAPERGTVYLVEHRTGKLIQTFTLQPGQVYQFSVESVVQADDLETLLGIGVDKAEFLLYFKPAGAKEPAVRPGEPSQG
;
A
#
# COMPACT_ATOMS: atom_id res chain seq x y z
N MET A 1 39.80 -44.48 -18.25
CA MET A 1 40.52 -43.85 -17.13
C MET A 1 41.55 -42.90 -17.71
N GLY A 2 41.67 -41.62 -17.40
CA GLY A 2 40.87 -40.64 -16.66
C GLY A 2 41.57 -39.32 -16.97
N SER A 3 40.87 -38.35 -17.58
CA SER A 3 41.50 -37.11 -18.04
C SER A 3 41.30 -36.01 -17.01
N CYS A 4 42.33 -35.76 -16.19
CA CYS A 4 42.43 -34.60 -15.32
C CYS A 4 43.03 -33.44 -16.12
N ASN A 5 42.25 -32.39 -16.35
CA ASN A 5 42.74 -31.14 -16.95
C ASN A 5 42.77 -30.07 -15.85
N ARG A 6 43.96 -29.72 -15.36
CA ARG A 6 44.20 -28.53 -14.53
C ARG A 6 45.64 -28.05 -14.75
N MET A 7 45.79 -26.96 -15.49
CA MET A 7 46.64 -25.79 -15.17
C MET A 7 46.95 -25.00 -16.44
N ILE A 8 46.65 -23.70 -16.42
CA ILE A 8 47.42 -22.55 -16.91
C ILE A 8 46.62 -21.37 -16.29
N GLY A 9 47.09 -20.55 -15.35
CA GLY A 9 48.41 -19.94 -15.23
C GLY A 9 48.35 -18.56 -15.88
N ALA A 10 48.04 -17.50 -15.12
CA ALA A 10 48.34 -16.13 -15.52
C ALA A 10 48.18 -15.15 -14.34
N LYS A 11 49.32 -14.77 -13.77
CA LYS A 11 49.48 -13.55 -12.99
C LYS A 11 49.36 -12.37 -13.96
N CYS A 12 48.34 -11.53 -13.82
CA CYS A 12 48.31 -10.23 -14.50
C CYS A 12 48.42 -9.13 -13.46
N ALA A 13 49.60 -8.51 -13.46
CA ALA A 13 49.88 -7.26 -12.77
C ALA A 13 48.89 -6.19 -13.22
N VAL A 14 48.19 -5.57 -12.27
CA VAL A 14 47.29 -4.45 -12.51
C VAL A 14 47.98 -3.18 -12.02
N LEU A 15 48.57 -2.42 -12.93
CA LEU A 15 48.90 -1.01 -12.73
C LEU A 15 48.87 -0.29 -14.09
N VAL A 16 47.75 0.37 -14.41
CA VAL A 16 47.78 1.62 -15.19
C VAL A 16 46.69 2.53 -14.63
N ALA A 17 47.14 3.68 -14.14
CA ALA A 17 46.33 4.79 -13.67
C ALA A 17 45.58 5.49 -14.80
N GLY A 18 44.40 6.04 -14.47
CA GLY A 18 43.80 7.16 -15.21
C GLY A 18 42.56 6.81 -16.03
N PHE A 19 41.38 6.97 -15.46
CA PHE A 19 40.44 8.02 -15.87
C PHE A 19 39.27 8.07 -14.89
N VAL A 20 39.08 9.24 -14.30
CA VAL A 20 37.99 9.60 -13.41
C VAL A 20 36.70 9.77 -14.23
N ALA A 21 35.58 9.38 -13.61
CA ALA A 21 34.20 9.80 -13.89
C ALA A 21 33.51 9.29 -15.17
N ALA A 22 32.70 8.24 -15.01
CA ALA A 22 31.35 8.14 -15.59
C ALA A 22 30.59 6.96 -14.93
N LEU A 23 30.29 7.07 -13.63
CA LEU A 23 29.58 6.03 -12.87
C LEU A 23 28.33 6.57 -12.16
N ALA A 24 27.74 7.63 -12.68
CA ALA A 24 26.52 8.20 -12.13
C ALA A 24 25.52 8.44 -13.26
N CYS A 25 24.24 8.18 -12.96
CA CYS A 25 23.05 8.51 -13.74
C CYS A 25 22.57 7.46 -14.76
N ALA A 26 22.23 6.27 -14.26
CA ALA A 26 21.05 5.56 -14.75
C ALA A 26 20.36 4.75 -13.63
N GLY A 27 20.44 5.22 -12.39
CA GLY A 27 19.46 4.86 -11.37
C GLY A 27 18.22 5.71 -11.63
N CYS A 28 17.37 5.30 -12.57
CA CYS A 28 16.00 5.78 -12.56
C CYS A 28 15.42 5.30 -11.24
N THR A 29 15.43 6.22 -10.27
CA THR A 29 14.58 6.16 -9.10
C THR A 29 13.20 5.80 -9.64
N SER A 30 12.76 4.58 -9.36
CA SER A 30 11.35 4.26 -9.43
C SER A 30 10.69 5.12 -8.37
N GLN A 31 10.43 6.37 -8.73
CA GLN A 31 9.41 7.19 -8.12
C GLN A 31 8.10 6.47 -8.45
N GLN A 32 7.87 5.36 -7.76
CA GLN A 32 6.57 4.78 -7.59
C GLN A 32 5.78 5.92 -6.96
N GLU A 33 5.07 6.68 -7.78
CA GLU A 33 4.02 7.58 -7.33
C GLU A 33 3.24 6.76 -6.31
N ARG A 34 3.45 7.08 -5.03
CA ARG A 34 2.69 6.46 -3.95
C ARG A 34 1.29 7.02 -4.12
N VAL A 35 0.51 6.38 -4.98
CA VAL A 35 -0.92 6.63 -5.14
C VAL A 35 -1.49 6.50 -3.75
N ARG A 36 -1.78 7.65 -3.15
CA ARG A 36 -2.32 7.70 -1.80
C ARG A 36 -3.71 7.07 -1.87
N PRO A 37 -4.01 6.04 -1.08
CA PRO A 37 -5.29 5.38 -1.18
C PRO A 37 -6.42 6.38 -0.90
N PRO A 38 -7.59 6.26 -1.56
CA PRO A 38 -8.67 7.24 -1.44
C PRO A 38 -9.11 7.51 0.00
N TYR A 39 -9.10 6.48 0.85
CA TYR A 39 -9.45 6.58 2.28
C TYR A 39 -8.41 7.33 3.14
N ALA A 40 -7.18 7.51 2.64
CA ALA A 40 -6.12 8.26 3.30
C ALA A 40 -6.06 9.73 2.82
N SER A 41 -7.01 10.14 1.97
CA SER A 41 -7.23 11.54 1.62
C SER A 41 -7.84 12.29 2.82
N GLY A 42 -7.58 13.59 2.92
CA GLY A 42 -8.10 14.43 4.02
C GLY A 42 -9.63 14.55 4.08
N GLU A 43 -10.32 14.06 3.06
CA GLU A 43 -11.78 14.10 2.94
C GLU A 43 -12.47 12.85 3.51
N SER A 44 -11.70 11.79 3.79
CA SER A 44 -12.23 10.56 4.38
C SER A 44 -12.14 10.65 5.90
N ARG A 45 -13.22 10.27 6.60
CA ARG A 45 -13.27 10.25 8.07
C ARG A 45 -13.38 8.82 8.60
N LEU A 46 -12.74 8.54 9.72
CA LEU A 46 -12.90 7.28 10.45
C LEU A 46 -14.28 7.27 11.13
N VAL A 47 -15.10 6.27 10.83
CA VAL A 47 -16.49 6.18 11.32
C VAL A 47 -16.77 4.91 12.13
N GLY A 48 -15.84 3.96 12.15
CA GLY A 48 -15.96 2.74 12.94
C GLY A 48 -14.68 1.91 12.92
N GLY A 49 -14.62 0.91 13.79
CA GLY A 49 -13.51 -0.03 13.83
C GLY A 49 -13.75 -1.18 14.80
N GLY A 50 -12.91 -2.20 14.70
CA GLY A 50 -12.99 -3.43 15.50
C GLY A 50 -13.46 -4.64 14.71
N LEU A 51 -13.66 -5.75 15.43
CA LEU A 51 -14.04 -7.05 14.82
C LEU A 51 -15.51 -7.12 14.41
N LYS A 52 -16.32 -6.16 14.87
CA LYS A 52 -17.71 -5.97 14.49
C LYS A 52 -17.97 -4.48 14.31
N ILE A 53 -18.49 -4.10 13.16
CA ILE A 53 -18.80 -2.73 12.78
C ILE A 53 -20.22 -2.70 12.25
N GLU A 54 -21.02 -1.79 12.78
CA GLU A 54 -22.35 -1.46 12.28
C GLU A 54 -22.45 0.07 12.24
N TRP A 55 -22.66 0.62 11.05
CA TRP A 55 -22.66 2.07 10.86
C TRP A 55 -23.65 2.48 9.78
N GLU A 56 -24.52 3.44 10.11
CA GLU A 56 -25.50 4.00 9.19
C GLU A 56 -24.92 5.23 8.47
N ALA A 57 -25.06 5.26 7.14
CA ALA A 57 -24.59 6.38 6.34
C ALA A 57 -25.51 7.61 6.53
N PRO A 58 -25.01 8.75 7.06
CA PRO A 58 -25.83 9.95 7.24
C PRO A 58 -26.12 10.66 5.90
N GLU A 59 -25.30 10.38 4.88
CA GLU A 59 -25.38 10.96 3.56
C GLU A 59 -24.81 9.96 2.54
N ARG A 60 -24.99 10.25 1.25
CA ARG A 60 -24.42 9.42 0.19
C ARG A 60 -22.90 9.48 0.21
N GLY A 61 -22.25 8.33 0.15
CA GLY A 61 -20.80 8.27 0.06
C GLY A 61 -20.25 6.87 -0.08
N THR A 62 -18.94 6.75 0.00
CA THR A 62 -18.22 5.49 -0.13
C THR A 62 -17.54 5.15 1.18
N VAL A 63 -17.73 3.93 1.66
CA VAL A 63 -16.98 3.36 2.77
C VAL A 63 -15.82 2.50 2.28
N TYR A 64 -14.73 2.50 3.04
CA TYR A 64 -13.54 1.70 2.83
C TYR A 64 -13.24 0.96 4.13
N LEU A 65 -13.35 -0.36 4.10
CA LEU A 65 -12.91 -1.21 5.20
C LEU A 65 -11.44 -1.55 4.98
N VAL A 66 -10.60 -1.17 5.93
CA VAL A 66 -9.14 -1.31 5.84
C VAL A 66 -8.65 -2.06 7.06
N GLU A 67 -7.72 -2.99 6.87
CA GLU A 67 -6.91 -3.51 7.97
C GLU A 67 -5.70 -2.59 8.16
N HIS A 68 -5.62 -2.00 9.35
CA HIS A 68 -4.72 -0.89 9.67
C HIS A 68 -3.25 -1.27 9.66
N ARG A 69 -2.89 -2.46 10.17
CA ARG A 69 -1.47 -2.83 10.37
C ARG A 69 -0.75 -3.12 9.08
N THR A 70 -1.44 -3.76 8.14
CA THR A 70 -0.94 -4.08 6.80
C THR A 70 -1.31 -3.01 5.78
N GLY A 71 -2.26 -2.13 6.10
CA GLY A 71 -2.80 -1.13 5.17
C GLY A 71 -3.64 -1.72 4.05
N LYS A 72 -4.05 -2.99 4.17
CA LYS A 72 -4.80 -3.68 3.12
C LYS A 72 -6.25 -3.22 3.09
N LEU A 73 -6.70 -2.81 1.91
CA LEU A 73 -8.10 -2.53 1.64
C LEU A 73 -8.85 -3.85 1.50
N ILE A 74 -9.84 -4.05 2.37
CA ILE A 74 -10.63 -5.28 2.45
C ILE A 74 -11.89 -5.16 1.60
N GLN A 75 -12.61 -4.05 1.74
CA GLN A 75 -13.85 -3.81 1.01
C GLN A 75 -14.03 -2.33 0.66
N THR A 76 -14.76 -2.07 -0.41
CA THR A 76 -15.23 -0.74 -0.80
C THR A 76 -16.70 -0.84 -1.18
N PHE A 77 -17.54 0.00 -0.56
CA PHE A 77 -18.98 0.02 -0.82
C PHE A 77 -19.49 1.44 -0.91
N THR A 78 -20.40 1.70 -1.85
CA THR A 78 -21.15 2.97 -1.89
C THR A 78 -22.48 2.79 -1.19
N LEU A 79 -22.78 3.71 -0.28
CA LEU A 79 -23.98 3.70 0.54
C LEU A 79 -24.87 4.90 0.19
N GLN A 80 -26.18 4.69 0.27
CA GLN A 80 -27.18 5.75 0.25
C GLN A 80 -27.46 6.25 1.69
N PRO A 81 -28.04 7.45 1.86
CA PRO A 81 -28.45 7.92 3.18
C PRO A 81 -29.40 6.93 3.86
N GLY A 82 -29.17 6.67 5.15
CA GLY A 82 -29.92 5.69 5.95
C GLY A 82 -29.56 4.24 5.71
N GLN A 83 -28.61 3.94 4.80
CA GLN A 83 -28.15 2.57 4.58
C GLN A 83 -27.11 2.18 5.62
N VAL A 84 -27.26 0.98 6.20
CA VAL A 84 -26.33 0.43 7.18
C VAL A 84 -25.27 -0.41 6.51
N TYR A 85 -24.00 -0.12 6.81
CA TYR A 85 -22.87 -1.01 6.55
C TYR A 85 -22.66 -1.92 7.76
N GLN A 86 -22.49 -3.21 7.50
CA GLN A 86 -22.23 -4.20 8.54
C GLN A 86 -21.03 -5.06 8.16
N PHE A 87 -20.10 -5.20 9.10
CA PHE A 87 -18.95 -6.08 9.02
C PHE A 87 -18.81 -6.82 10.35
N SER A 88 -18.52 -8.11 10.31
CA SER A 88 -18.31 -8.91 11.52
C SER A 88 -17.47 -10.14 11.16
N VAL A 89 -16.44 -10.43 11.96
CA VAL A 89 -15.63 -11.65 11.79
C VAL A 89 -16.28 -12.78 12.57
N GLU A 90 -17.31 -13.42 12.00
CA GLU A 90 -18.20 -14.33 12.76
C GLU A 90 -17.89 -15.83 12.59
N SER A 91 -16.74 -16.21 12.04
CA SER A 91 -16.34 -17.63 12.04
C SER A 91 -14.84 -17.84 11.93
N VAL A 92 -14.38 -19.01 12.40
CA VAL A 92 -12.98 -19.47 12.23
C VAL A 92 -12.61 -19.57 10.75
N VAL A 93 -13.54 -20.01 9.89
CA VAL A 93 -13.32 -20.11 8.44
C VAL A 93 -13.13 -18.74 7.80
N GLN A 94 -13.97 -17.75 8.16
CA GLN A 94 -13.77 -16.37 7.71
C GLN A 94 -12.49 -15.77 8.28
N ALA A 95 -12.11 -16.13 9.51
CA ALA A 95 -10.85 -15.71 10.09
C ALA A 95 -9.67 -16.25 9.27
N ASP A 96 -9.59 -17.55 8.99
CA ASP A 96 -8.51 -18.18 8.20
C ASP A 96 -8.35 -17.55 6.80
N ASP A 97 -9.48 -17.28 6.11
CA ASP A 97 -9.48 -16.60 4.82
C ASP A 97 -8.91 -15.17 4.94
N LEU A 98 -9.29 -14.47 6.01
CA LEU A 98 -8.81 -13.12 6.30
C LEU A 98 -7.33 -13.15 6.69
N GLU A 99 -6.88 -14.11 7.48
CA GLU A 99 -5.47 -14.27 7.84
C GLU A 99 -4.60 -14.55 6.62
N THR A 100 -5.10 -15.38 5.71
CA THR A 100 -4.43 -15.64 4.43
C THR A 100 -4.35 -14.38 3.58
N LEU A 101 -5.45 -13.63 3.48
CA LEU A 101 -5.50 -12.37 2.73
C LEU A 101 -4.58 -11.30 3.35
N LEU A 102 -4.57 -11.20 4.68
CA LEU A 102 -3.86 -10.18 5.43
C LEU A 102 -2.38 -10.52 5.64
N GLY A 103 -2.05 -11.80 5.77
CA GLY A 103 -0.73 -12.29 6.18
C GLY A 103 -0.46 -12.09 7.68
N ILE A 104 -1.49 -11.83 8.49
CA ILE A 104 -1.43 -11.65 9.94
C ILE A 104 -2.63 -12.33 10.59
N GLY A 105 -2.49 -12.73 11.86
CA GLY A 105 -3.60 -13.28 12.64
C GLY A 105 -4.72 -12.25 12.87
N VAL A 106 -5.97 -12.70 12.88
CA VAL A 106 -7.13 -11.81 13.14
C VAL A 106 -7.05 -11.19 14.54
N ASP A 107 -6.48 -11.91 15.52
CA ASP A 107 -6.21 -11.41 16.87
C ASP A 107 -5.32 -10.17 16.90
N LYS A 108 -4.51 -10.00 15.86
CA LYS A 108 -3.59 -8.87 15.69
C LYS A 108 -4.11 -7.85 14.70
N ALA A 109 -5.13 -8.17 13.92
CA ALA A 109 -5.70 -7.30 12.91
C ALA A 109 -6.52 -6.18 13.55
N GLU A 110 -6.44 -5.00 12.97
CA GLU A 110 -7.25 -3.85 13.39
C GLU A 110 -8.04 -3.33 12.19
N PHE A 111 -9.35 -3.56 12.19
CA PHE A 111 -10.20 -3.10 11.10
C PHE A 111 -10.71 -1.69 11.37
N LEU A 112 -10.59 -0.83 10.38
CA LEU A 112 -11.03 0.55 10.39
C LEU A 112 -11.97 0.79 9.22
N LEU A 113 -13.09 1.46 9.49
CA LEU A 113 -14.05 1.87 8.48
C LEU A 113 -13.90 3.36 8.22
N TYR A 114 -13.45 3.71 7.04
CA TYR A 114 -13.39 5.10 6.56
C TYR A 114 -14.60 5.41 5.70
N PHE A 115 -15.11 6.64 5.77
CA PHE A 115 -16.20 7.13 4.91
C PHE A 115 -15.77 8.41 4.18
N LYS A 116 -15.98 8.42 2.86
CA LYS A 116 -15.83 9.60 1.99
C LYS A 116 -17.22 10.01 1.46
N PRO A 117 -17.73 11.20 1.80
CA PRO A 117 -18.95 11.74 1.19
C PRO A 117 -18.81 11.85 -0.33
N ALA A 118 -19.89 11.63 -1.08
CA ALA A 118 -19.85 11.71 -2.55
C ALA A 118 -19.50 13.12 -3.08
N GLY A 119 -19.78 14.17 -2.29
CA GLY A 119 -19.44 15.56 -2.59
C GLY A 119 -18.06 16.02 -2.09
N ALA A 120 -17.27 15.13 -1.50
CA ALA A 120 -15.92 15.44 -1.04
C ALA A 120 -15.06 15.95 -2.20
N LYS A 121 -14.43 17.12 -2.02
CA LYS A 121 -13.63 17.73 -3.08
C LYS A 121 -12.32 16.96 -3.14
N GLU A 122 -12.01 16.34 -4.29
CA GLU A 122 -10.69 15.71 -4.50
C GLU A 122 -9.61 16.74 -4.11
N PRO A 123 -8.69 16.43 -3.16
CA PRO A 123 -7.68 17.39 -2.76
C PRO A 123 -6.91 17.77 -4.01
N ALA A 124 -6.94 19.05 -4.37
CA ALA A 124 -6.27 19.56 -5.55
C ALA A 124 -4.80 19.10 -5.49
N VAL A 125 -4.44 18.15 -6.35
CA VAL A 125 -3.05 17.83 -6.64
C VAL A 125 -2.48 19.12 -7.19
N ARG A 126 -1.76 19.89 -6.37
CA ARG A 126 -1.08 21.09 -6.83
C ARG A 126 -0.05 20.63 -7.87
N PRO A 127 -0.27 20.86 -9.17
CA PRO A 127 0.74 20.55 -10.17
C PRO A 127 1.88 21.53 -9.92
N GLY A 128 3.12 21.02 -9.96
CA GLY A 128 4.36 21.72 -9.63
C GLY A 128 4.29 23.25 -9.68
N GLU A 129 4.50 23.86 -8.52
CA GLU A 129 4.86 25.26 -8.41
C GLU A 129 6.40 25.30 -8.56
N PRO A 130 6.97 25.59 -9.76
CA PRO A 130 8.38 25.93 -9.81
C PRO A 130 8.55 27.25 -9.07
N SER A 131 9.34 27.19 -7.99
CA SER A 131 9.80 28.35 -7.25
C SER A 131 10.41 29.36 -8.23
N GLN A 132 9.88 30.57 -8.26
CA GLN A 132 10.52 31.68 -8.95
C GLN A 132 11.93 31.88 -8.39
N GLY A 133 12.90 31.92 -9.30
CA GLY A 133 14.30 32.29 -9.08
C GLY A 133 14.91 32.70 -10.41
#